data_AF-A0A2T4RYZ0-F1
#
_entry.id   AF-A0A2T4RYZ0-F1
#
_cell.length_a   1.000
_cell.length_b   1.000
_cell.length_c   1.000
_cell.angle_alpha   90.00
_cell.angle_beta   90.00
_cell.angle_gamma   90.00
#
_symmetry.space_group_name_H-M   'P 1'
#
loop_
_entity.id
_entity.type
_entity.pdbx_description
1 polymer ?
#
loop_
_entity_poly.entity_id
_entity_poly.type
_entity_poly.pdbx_seq_one_letter_code
_entity_poly.pdbx_strand_id
1 'polypeptide(L)' 'MSIKDEIESRKTFAIISHPDAGKTTLTEKLLLFGGAIREAGTVKGKKSGKFATSDWMKVEQERGISVTSSV' A
#
# COMPACT_ATOMS: atom_id res chain seq x y z
N MET A 1 22.74 -15.27 13.64
CA MET A 1 22.03 -15.13 12.36
C MET A 1 23.08 -14.97 11.28
N SER A 2 23.12 -15.89 10.32
CA SER A 2 24.08 -15.84 9.22
C SER A 2 23.60 -14.88 8.12
N ILE A 3 24.52 -14.40 7.27
CA ILE A 3 24.14 -13.60 6.10
C ILE A 3 23.17 -14.35 5.17
N LYS A 4 23.27 -15.68 5.14
CA LYS A 4 22.39 -16.54 4.35
C LYS A 4 20.97 -16.54 4.92
N ASP A 5 20.82 -16.63 6.24
CA ASP A 5 19.52 -16.61 6.92
C ASP A 5 18.79 -15.27 6.67
N GLU A 6 19.54 -14.17 6.68
CA GLU A 6 19.06 -12.83 6.36
C GLU A 6 18.55 -12.74 4.91
N ILE A 7 19.31 -13.27 3.94
CA ILE A 7 18.90 -13.26 2.53
C ILE A 7 17.64 -14.09 2.30
N GLU A 8 17.56 -15.28 2.92
CA GLU A 8 16.42 -16.19 2.76
C GLU A 8 15.11 -15.64 3.36
N SER A 9 15.19 -14.82 4.41
CA SER A 9 14.02 -14.20 5.04
C SER A 9 13.42 -13.04 4.24
N ARG A 10 14.21 -12.33 3.43
CA ARG A 10 13.75 -11.17 2.63
C ARG A 10 12.81 -11.61 1.50
N LYS A 11 11.79 -10.79 1.23
CA LYS A 11 10.82 -10.96 0.13
C LYS A 11 10.54 -9.62 -0.52
N THR A 12 11.15 -9.38 -1.68
CA THR A 12 10.95 -8.16 -2.48
C THR A 12 10.02 -8.47 -3.64
N PHE A 13 8.91 -7.74 -3.75
CA PHE A 13 7.90 -7.95 -4.79
C PHE A 13 7.22 -6.63 -5.17
N ALA A 14 6.48 -6.65 -6.29
CA ALA A 14 5.70 -5.51 -6.76
C ALA A 14 4.25 -5.94 -7.06
N ILE A 15 3.30 -5.02 -6.91
CA ILE A 15 1.89 -5.22 -7.27
C ILE A 15 1.60 -4.44 -8.56
N ILE A 16 1.41 -5.16 -9.67
CA ILE A 16 1.07 -4.60 -10.97
C ILE A 16 -0.35 -5.00 -11.38
N SER A 17 -1.13 -4.08 -11.91
CA SER A 17 -2.48 -4.37 -12.41
C SER A 17 -3.04 -3.22 -13.25
N HIS A 18 -4.18 -3.46 -13.90
CA HIS A 18 -4.96 -2.46 -14.62
C HIS A 18 -5.38 -1.29 -13.69
N PRO A 19 -5.58 -0.05 -14.20
CA PRO A 19 -6.20 1.04 -13.43
C PRO A 19 -7.47 0.58 -12.70
N ASP A 20 -7.68 1.12 -11.50
CA ASP A 20 -8.83 0.82 -10.63
C ASP A 20 -9.02 -0.65 -10.17
N ALA A 21 -8.11 -1.57 -10.48
CA ALA A 21 -8.19 -2.97 -10.05
C ALA A 21 -7.87 -3.21 -8.55
N GLY A 22 -7.70 -2.15 -7.75
CA GLY A 22 -7.59 -2.25 -6.28
C GLY A 22 -6.18 -2.45 -5.71
N LYS A 23 -5.10 -2.07 -6.44
CA LYS A 23 -3.70 -2.16 -5.95
C LYS A 23 -3.50 -1.47 -4.60
N THR A 24 -4.00 -0.25 -4.48
CA THR A 24 -3.89 0.57 -3.25
C THR A 24 -4.61 -0.11 -2.09
N THR A 25 -5.82 -0.63 -2.32
CA THR A 25 -6.58 -1.37 -1.30
C THR A 25 -5.83 -2.62 -0.82
N LEU A 26 -5.23 -3.39 -1.72
CA LEU A 26 -4.44 -4.57 -1.36
C LEU A 26 -3.19 -4.19 -0.56
N THR A 27 -2.52 -3.11 -0.96
CA THR A 27 -1.32 -2.58 -0.28
C THR A 27 -1.62 -2.18 1.17
N GLU A 28 -2.71 -1.44 1.40
CA GLU A 28 -3.15 -1.04 2.75
C GLU A 28 -3.42 -2.26 3.64
N LYS A 29 -4.00 -3.33 3.11
CA LYS A 29 -4.23 -4.57 3.86
C LYS A 29 -2.92 -5.29 4.21
N LEU A 30 -1.98 -5.36 3.27
CA LEU A 30 -0.66 -5.96 3.52
C LEU A 30 0.10 -5.20 4.60
N LEU A 31 0.07 -3.86 4.56
CA LEU A 31 0.68 -3.02 5.60
C LEU A 31 0.03 -3.21 6.97
N LEU A 32 -1.30 -3.34 7.03
CA LEU A 32 -2.03 -3.62 8.27
C LEU A 32 -1.65 -4.99 8.85
N PHE A 33 -1.67 -6.04 8.02
CA PHE A 33 -1.32 -7.40 8.47
C PHE A 33 0.16 -7.53 8.83
N GLY A 34 1.04 -6.79 8.17
CA GLY A 34 2.46 -6.70 8.53
C GLY A 34 2.74 -5.84 9.76
N GLY A 35 1.72 -5.21 10.36
CA GLY A 35 1.87 -4.33 11.52
C GLY A 35 2.57 -2.99 11.22
N ALA A 36 2.76 -2.65 9.94
CA ALA A 36 3.38 -1.39 9.51
C ALA A 36 2.44 -0.19 9.71
N ILE A 37 1.12 -0.41 9.68
CA ILE A 37 0.09 0.58 10.02
C ILE A 37 -0.89 -0.01 11.05
N ARG A 38 -1.45 0.85 11.91
CA ARG A 38 -2.41 0.44 12.95
C ARG A 38 -3.83 0.25 12.41
N GLU A 39 -4.14 0.86 11.28
CA GLU A 39 -5.48 0.86 10.67
C GLU A 39 -5.33 1.05 9.16
N ALA A 40 -6.07 0.29 8.36
CA ALA A 40 -6.05 0.40 6.89
C ALA A 40 -7.02 1.48 6.40
N GLY A 41 -6.54 2.40 5.55
CA GLY A 41 -7.37 3.40 4.88
C GLY A 41 -8.10 2.84 3.65
N THR A 42 -8.95 3.64 3.01
CA THR A 42 -9.64 3.27 1.75
C THR A 42 -9.56 4.39 0.73
N VAL A 43 -9.36 4.04 -0.55
CA VAL A 43 -9.20 5.01 -1.67
C VAL A 43 -10.43 5.91 -1.85
N LYS A 44 -11.64 5.43 -1.55
CA LYS A 44 -12.88 6.22 -1.55
C LYS A 44 -13.39 6.42 -0.12
N GLY A 45 -12.89 7.46 0.56
CA GLY A 45 -13.20 7.81 1.96
C GLY A 45 -14.64 8.26 2.26
N LYS A 46 -15.68 7.72 1.60
CA LYS A 46 -17.09 8.15 1.81
C LYS A 46 -17.77 7.57 3.06
N LYS A 47 -17.23 6.53 3.72
CA LYS A 47 -17.86 5.91 4.91
C LYS A 47 -16.99 5.86 6.18
N SER A 48 -15.67 5.95 6.07
CA SER A 48 -14.74 5.84 7.21
C SER A 48 -13.91 7.11 7.48
N GLY A 49 -14.06 8.16 6.66
CA GLY A 49 -13.37 9.44 6.84
C GLY A 49 -11.84 9.43 6.66
N LYS A 50 -11.24 8.25 6.44
CA LYS A 50 -9.78 8.07 6.33
C LYS A 50 -9.39 7.60 4.93
N PHE A 51 -8.59 8.43 4.26
CA PHE A 51 -7.96 8.11 2.97
C PHE A 51 -6.84 7.06 3.14
N ALA A 52 -6.47 6.37 2.06
CA ALA A 52 -5.33 5.46 2.07
C ALA A 52 -4.05 6.21 2.46
N THR A 53 -3.28 5.66 3.38
CA THR A 53 -2.02 6.26 3.87
C THR A 53 -0.86 6.11 2.88
N SER A 54 -1.01 5.22 1.91
CA SER A 54 -0.06 4.97 0.81
C SER A 54 -0.11 6.00 -0.32
N ASP A 55 -1.17 6.82 -0.41
CA ASP A 55 -1.29 7.88 -1.43
C ASP A 55 -0.69 9.18 -0.86
N TRP A 56 0.61 9.41 -1.11
CA TRP A 56 1.38 10.54 -0.56
C TRP A 56 1.09 11.88 -1.26
N MET A 57 0.61 11.86 -2.51
CA MET A 57 0.30 13.10 -3.24
C MET A 57 -1.19 13.46 -3.21
N LYS A 58 -1.52 14.74 -2.99
CA LYS A 58 -2.90 15.26 -3.09
C LYS A 58 -3.58 14.89 -4.42
N VAL A 59 -2.81 14.82 -5.52
CA VAL A 59 -3.32 14.43 -6.85
C VAL A 59 -3.78 12.96 -6.89
N GLU A 60 -3.12 12.08 -6.14
CA GLU A 60 -3.49 10.66 -6.05
C GLU A 60 -4.81 10.51 -5.30
N GLN A 61 -4.96 11.23 -4.18
CA GLN A 61 -6.18 11.23 -3.37
C GLN A 61 -7.38 11.86 -4.10
N GLU A 62 -7.19 12.95 -4.83
CA GLU A 62 -8.27 13.63 -5.58
C GLU A 62 -8.76 12.82 -6.79
N ARG A 63 -7.86 12.08 -7.44
CA ARG A 63 -8.18 11.32 -8.67
C ARG A 63 -8.34 9.81 -8.45
N GLY A 64 -8.01 9.30 -7.27
CA GLY A 64 -8.04 7.86 -6.97
C GLY A 64 -7.02 7.04 -7.77
N ILE A 65 -5.93 7.66 -8.22
CA ILE A 65 -4.87 7.04 -9.02
C ILE A 65 -3.62 6.86 -8.18
N SER A 66 -2.84 5.81 -8.44
CA SER A 66 -1.50 5.62 -7.87
C SER A 66 -0.48 6.07 -8.90
N VAL A 67 0.30 7.11 -8.58
CA VAL A 67 1.28 7.78 -9.45
C VAL A 67 2.71 7.47 -8.99
N THR A 68 2.92 7.19 -7.70
CA THR A 68 4.26 6.98 -7.13
C THR A 68 4.51 5.52 -6.75
N SER A 69 5.57 4.92 -7.30
CA SER A 69 6.23 3.78 -6.66
C SER A 69 6.87 4.30 -5.38
N SER A 70 6.27 4.04 -4.22
CA SER A 70 6.84 4.38 -2.92
C SER A 70 8.27 3.84 -2.84
N VAL A 71 9.25 4.76 -2.79
CA VAL A 71 10.65 4.45 -2.45
C VAL A 71 10.81 4.39 -0.94
#